data_AF-A0A3D4BA48-F1
#
_entry.id   AF-A0A3D4BA48-F1
#
_cell.length_a   1.000
_cell.length_b   1.000
_cell.length_c   1.000
_cell.angle_alpha   90.00
_cell.angle_beta   90.00
_cell.angle_gamma   90.00
#
_symmetry.space_group_name_H-M   'P 1'
#
loop_
_entity.id
_entity.type
_entity.pdbx_description
1 polymer ?
#
loop_
_entity_poly.entity_id
_entity_poly.type
_entity_poly.pdbx_seq_one_letter_code
_entity_poly.pdbx_strand_id
1 'polypeptide(L)' 'MMQKFGFDFDDPYYTFDGLQFAFRVCTLENVYGINPDTATSSMTNGRLTIETGGYQYAGGQKTCPGTLKADI' A
#
# COMPACT_ATOMS: atom_id res chain seq x y z
N MET A 1 12.46 -20.61 -0.08
CA MET A 1 13.07 -19.72 0.92
C MET A 1 12.98 -18.31 0.37
N MET A 2 12.01 -17.52 0.84
CA MET A 2 11.77 -16.16 0.33
C MET A 2 12.87 -15.25 0.90
N GLN A 3 13.64 -14.57 0.03
CA GLN A 3 14.57 -13.54 0.49
C GLN A 3 13.77 -12.49 1.26
N LYS A 4 13.92 -12.49 2.58
CA LYS A 4 13.42 -11.43 3.45
C LYS A 4 14.27 -10.20 3.13
N PHE A 5 13.73 -9.25 2.37
CA PHE A 5 14.33 -7.92 2.31
C PHE A 5 14.45 -7.44 3.77
N GLY A 6 15.68 -7.21 4.25
CA GLY A 6 15.93 -6.85 5.65
C GLY A 6 15.44 -5.46 6.05
N PHE A 7 14.63 -4.82 5.20
CA PHE A 7 14.13 -3.47 5.36
C PHE A 7 12.61 -3.53 5.52
N ASP A 8 12.12 -2.97 6.62
CA ASP A 8 10.70 -2.77 6.85
C ASP A 8 10.31 -1.40 6.29
N PHE A 9 9.30 -1.38 5.42
CA PHE A 9 8.79 -0.13 4.83
C PHE A 9 7.72 0.52 5.71
N ASP A 10 7.29 -0.15 6.78
CA ASP A 10 6.18 0.28 7.65
C ASP A 10 4.91 0.57 6.81
N ASP A 11 4.60 -0.34 5.89
CA ASP A 11 3.44 -0.16 5.02
C ASP A 11 2.13 -0.31 5.78
N PRO A 12 1.07 0.37 5.31
CA PRO A 12 -0.29 -0.01 5.66
C PRO A 12 -0.60 -1.40 5.08
N TYR A 13 -0.90 -2.35 5.97
CA TYR A 13 -1.37 -3.68 5.61
C TYR A 13 -2.90 -3.77 5.72
N TYR A 14 -3.52 -4.36 4.71
CA TYR A 14 -4.96 -4.61 4.65
C TYR A 14 -5.22 -6.11 4.72
N THR A 15 -6.09 -6.53 5.64
CA THR A 15 -6.37 -7.96 5.86
C THR A 15 -7.62 -8.39 5.09
N PHE A 16 -7.52 -9.48 4.35
CA PHE A 16 -8.65 -10.12 3.65
C PHE A 16 -8.43 -11.63 3.57
N ASP A 17 -9.46 -12.40 3.97
CA ASP A 17 -9.47 -13.87 3.94
C ASP A 17 -8.20 -14.54 4.53
N GLY A 18 -7.73 -14.01 5.66
CA GLY A 18 -6.53 -14.51 6.35
C GLY A 18 -5.19 -14.12 5.70
N LEU A 19 -5.21 -13.32 4.63
CA LEU A 19 -4.03 -12.77 3.96
C LEU A 19 -3.85 -11.29 4.28
N GLN A 20 -2.60 -10.80 4.18
CA GLN A 20 -2.27 -9.38 4.29
C GLN A 20 -1.79 -8.85 2.95
N PHE A 21 -2.36 -7.71 2.54
CA PHE A 21 -2.06 -7.02 1.30
C PHE A 21 -1.41 -5.68 1.61
N ALA A 22 -0.34 -5.38 0.90
CA ALA A 22 0.28 -4.05 0.85
C ALA A 22 0.56 -3.72 -0.61
N PHE A 23 0.52 -2.44 -0.96
CA PHE A 23 0.68 -1.98 -2.33
C PHE A 23 1.82 -0.99 -2.43
N ARG A 24 2.68 -1.21 -3.41
CA ARG A 24 3.83 -0.36 -3.69
C ARG A 24 4.00 -0.14 -5.19
N VAL A 25 4.45 1.05 -5.55
CA VAL A 25 5.03 1.32 -6.87
C VAL A 25 6.54 1.33 -6.71
N CYS A 26 7.21 0.41 -7.39
CA CYS A 26 8.67 0.31 -7.36
C CYS A 26 9.24 0.87 -8.66
N THR A 27 10.19 1.79 -8.52
CA THR A 27 10.97 2.36 -9.62
C THR A 27 12.45 1.99 -9.44
N LEU A 28 13.30 2.36 -10.39
CA LEU A 28 14.75 2.17 -10.23
C LEU A 28 15.31 2.96 -9.04
N GLU A 29 14.73 4.13 -8.76
CA GLU A 29 15.29 5.13 -7.85
C GLU A 29 14.59 5.12 -6.48
N ASN A 30 13.35 4.66 -6.41
CA ASN A 30 12.52 4.79 -5.22
C ASN A 30 11.39 3.77 -5.15
N VAL A 31 10.85 3.62 -3.94
CA VAL A 31 9.68 2.81 -3.63
C VAL A 31 8.63 3.72 -3.01
N TYR A 32 7.41 3.62 -3.52
CA TYR A 32 6.28 4.43 -3.12
C TYR A 32 5.22 3.52 -2.50
N GLY A 33 4.91 3.71 -1.22
CA GLY A 33 3.81 3.05 -0.53
C GLY A 33 2.52 3.85 -0.63
N ILE A 34 1.38 3.22 -0.34
CA ILE A 34 0.11 3.94 -0.17
C ILE A 34 0.30 5.02 0.90
N ASN A 35 -0.17 6.25 0.63
CA ASN A 35 -0.25 7.27 1.67
C ASN A 35 -1.45 6.96 2.60
N PRO A 36 -1.24 6.63 3.89
CA PRO A 36 -2.32 6.30 4.81
C PRO A 36 -3.27 7.48 5.07
N ASP A 37 -2.80 8.72 4.94
CA ASP A 37 -3.62 9.92 5.17
C ASP A 37 -4.71 10.11 4.10
N THR A 38 -4.51 9.53 2.91
CA THR A 38 -5.46 9.60 1.79
C THR A 38 -6.06 8.25 1.44
N ALA A 39 -5.71 7.20 2.18
CA ALA A 39 -6.16 5.85 1.92
C ALA A 39 -7.50 5.58 2.59
N THR A 40 -8.35 4.85 1.87
CA THR A 40 -9.59 4.31 2.41
C THR A 40 -9.69 2.84 2.03
N SER A 41 -10.32 2.05 2.90
CA SER A 41 -10.63 0.66 2.60
C SER A 41 -12.04 0.33 3.04
N SER A 42 -12.75 -0.48 2.27
CA SER A 42 -14.10 -0.94 2.60
C SER A 42 -14.27 -2.41 2.30
N MET A 43 -15.09 -3.07 3.12
CA MET A 43 -15.49 -4.46 2.92
C MET A 43 -16.96 -4.47 2.53
N THR A 44 -17.29 -4.98 1.34
CA THR A 44 -18.68 -5.06 0.88
C THR A 44 -18.89 -6.34 0.08
N ASN A 45 -19.91 -7.12 0.43
CA ASN A 45 -20.25 -8.37 -0.26
C ASN A 45 -19.07 -9.34 -0.42
N GLY A 46 -18.22 -9.44 0.60
CA GLY A 46 -17.03 -10.31 0.55
C GLY A 46 -15.92 -9.82 -0.38
N ARG A 47 -15.93 -8.53 -0.76
CA ARG A 47 -14.88 -7.87 -1.53
C ARG A 47 -14.20 -6.81 -0.68
N LEU A 48 -12.88 -6.76 -0.72
CA LEU A 48 -12.09 -5.67 -0.15
C LEU A 48 -11.74 -4.68 -1.27
N THR A 49 -12.22 -3.44 -1.14
CA THR A 49 -11.81 -2.33 -2.01
C THR A 49 -10.89 -1.41 -1.24
N ILE A 50 -9.75 -1.07 -1.82
CA ILE A 50 -8.77 -0.12 -1.26
C ILE A 50 -8.54 0.98 -2.29
N GLU A 51 -8.65 2.23 -1.84
CA GLU A 51 -8.44 3.40 -2.68
C GLU A 51 -7.49 4.38 -2.00
N THR A 52 -6.64 5.07 -2.76
CA THR A 52 -5.87 6.20 -2.25
C THR A 52 -5.69 7.30 -3.29
N GLY A 53 -5.67 8.56 -2.81
CA GLY A 53 -5.38 9.76 -3.60
C GLY A 53 -3.91 10.18 -3.61
N GLY A 54 -3.00 9.34 -3.11
CA GLY A 54 -1.58 9.65 -3.10
C GLY A 54 -0.70 8.52 -2.58
N TYR A 55 0.59 8.75 -2.71
CA TYR A 55 1.64 7.83 -2.26
C TYR A 55 2.60 8.52 -1.32
N GLN A 56 3.24 7.74 -0.47
CA GLN A 56 4.36 8.16 0.37
C GLN A 56 5.65 7.49 -0.08
N TYR A 57 6.79 8.17 0.09
CA TYR A 57 8.11 7.67 -0.27
C TYR A 57 9.18 8.20 0.69
N ALA A 58 10.44 7.80 0.47
CA ALA A 58 11.54 8.14 1.38
C ALA A 58 11.25 7.72 2.83
N GLY A 59 10.74 6.49 3.01
CA GLY A 59 10.36 5.96 4.32
C GLY A 59 9.19 6.71 4.97
N GLY A 60 8.24 7.20 4.17
CA GLY A 60 7.05 7.91 4.67
C GLY A 60 7.23 9.42 4.91
N GLN A 61 8.44 9.96 4.72
CA GLN A 61 8.72 11.38 5.01
C GLN A 61 8.17 12.35 3.97
N LYS A 62 7.88 11.87 2.77
CA LYS A 62 7.38 12.69 1.66
C LYS A 62 6.17 12.04 1.03
N THR A 63 5.26 12.87 0.57
CA THR A 63 4.06 12.45 -0.17
C THR A 63 4.09 12.98 -1.60
N CYS A 64 3.35 12.32 -2.48
CA CYS A 64 3.12 12.77 -3.85
C CYS A 64 1.70 12.37 -4.29
N PRO A 65 1.08 13.13 -5.21
CA PRO A 65 -0.23 12.80 -5.74
C PRO A 65 -0.19 11.51 -6.57
N GLY A 66 -1.33 10.84 -6.68
CA GLY A 66 -1.50 9.64 -7.49
C GLY A 66 -2.81 8.95 -7.19
N THR A 67 -3.14 7.89 -7.92
CA THR A 67 -4.35 7.11 -7.64
C THR A 67 -4.05 5.62 -7.70
N LEU A 68 -4.52 4.90 -6.68
CA LEU A 68 -4.59 3.45 -6.69
C LEU A 68 -6.00 3.04 -6.31
N LYS A 69 -6.52 2.05 -7.04
CA LYS A 69 -7.71 1.30 -6.69
C LYS A 69 -7.41 -0.18 -6.81
N ALA A 70 -7.60 -0.92 -5.73
CA ALA A 70 -7.51 -2.37 -5.70
C ALA A 70 -8.87 -2.95 -5.32
N ASP A 71 -9.32 -3.96 -6.06
CA ASP A 71 -10.52 -4.75 -5.79
C ASP A 71 -10.09 -6.21 -5.62
N ILE A 72 -10.15 -6.69 -4.38
CA ILE A 72 -9.76 -8.05 -3.96
C ILE A 72 -11.02 -8.84 -3.62
#